data_AF-A0A348WCU6-F1
#
_entry.id   AF-A0A348WCU6-F1
#
_cell.length_a   1.000
_cell.length_b   1.000
_cell.length_c   1.000
_cell.angle_alpha   90.00
_cell.angle_beta   90.00
_cell.angle_gamma   90.00
#
_symmetry.space_group_name_H-M   'P 1'
#
loop_
_entity.id
_entity.type
_entity.pdbx_description
1 polymer ?
#
loop_
_entity_poly.entity_id
_entity_poly.type
_entity_poly.pdbx_seq_one_letter_code
_entity_poly.pdbx_strand_id
1 'polypeptide(L)'
;VVEITMPPLRERSEDIVELAALFMRQFSTALGMPALELDEETLLKLRRYDWPGNVRELKNMIERSVILGAFPEEFAGQGRVTGSRALETLDLVTQRHILHVLDLCEGNRAEAARRLGVSRKTIDRKMAAWSE
;
A
#
# COMPACT_ATOMS: atom_id res chain seq x y z
N VAL A 1 -35.24 6.53 0.17
CA VAL A 1 -33.78 6.31 0.28
C VAL A 1 -33.59 5.31 1.40
N VAL A 2 -33.00 4.14 1.13
CA VAL A 2 -32.70 3.13 2.16
C VAL A 2 -31.29 3.44 2.67
N GLU A 3 -31.16 3.83 3.93
CA GLU A 3 -29.86 4.01 4.58
C GLU A 3 -29.27 2.63 4.89
N ILE A 4 -28.22 2.25 4.15
CA ILE A 4 -27.43 1.06 4.48
C ILE A 4 -26.30 1.53 5.38
N THR A 5 -26.37 1.21 6.67
CA THR A 5 -25.27 1.46 7.61
C THR A 5 -24.20 0.39 7.39
N MET A 6 -23.03 0.79 6.90
CA MET A 6 -21.91 -0.13 6.72
C MET A 6 -21.16 -0.28 8.05
N PRO A 7 -21.09 -1.49 8.64
CA PRO A 7 -20.34 -1.72 9.87
C PRO A 7 -18.84 -1.47 9.65
N PRO A 8 -18.11 -0.98 10.67
CA PRO A 8 -16.69 -0.71 10.55
C PRO A 8 -15.90 -2.01 10.37
N LEU A 9 -14.76 -1.92 9.69
CA LEU A 9 -13.95 -3.09 9.32
C LEU A 9 -13.45 -3.88 10.54
N ARG A 10 -13.22 -3.22 11.67
CA ARG A 10 -12.84 -3.85 12.95
C ARG A 10 -13.87 -4.85 13.49
N GLU A 11 -15.15 -4.68 13.16
CA GLU A 11 -16.25 -5.58 13.57
C GLU A 11 -16.34 -6.79 12.63
N ARG A 12 -15.53 -6.82 11.55
CA ARG A 12 -15.52 -7.83 10.49
C ARG A 12 -14.11 -8.36 10.26
N SER A 13 -13.50 -8.87 11.33
CA SER A 13 -12.10 -9.30 11.33
C SER A 13 -11.77 -10.45 10.35
N GLU A 14 -12.76 -11.26 9.99
CA GLU A 14 -12.64 -12.31 8.97
C GLU A 14 -12.42 -11.72 7.57
N ASP A 15 -13.15 -10.64 7.24
CA ASP A 15 -13.02 -9.96 5.95
C ASP A 15 -11.69 -9.23 5.79
N ILE A 16 -11.04 -8.83 6.88
CA ILE A 16 -9.71 -8.18 6.83
C ILE A 16 -8.71 -9.06 6.09
N VAL A 17 -8.73 -10.38 6.35
CA VAL A 17 -7.80 -11.32 5.73
C VAL A 17 -8.10 -11.49 4.25
N GLU A 18 -9.37 -11.69 3.90
CA GLU A 18 -9.79 -11.85 2.51
C GLU A 18 -9.52 -10.59 1.68
N LEU A 19 -9.83 -9.41 2.24
CA LEU A 19 -9.58 -8.12 1.61
C LEU A 19 -8.09 -7.84 1.47
N ALA A 20 -7.28 -8.13 2.49
CA ALA A 20 -5.83 -7.97 2.41
C ALA A 20 -5.25 -8.84 1.29
N ALA A 21 -5.65 -10.11 1.21
CA ALA A 21 -5.22 -11.02 0.15
C ALA A 21 -5.71 -10.57 -1.23
N LEU A 22 -6.94 -10.08 -1.33
CA LEU A 22 -7.50 -9.53 -2.57
C LEU A 22 -6.70 -8.32 -3.07
N PHE A 23 -6.48 -7.33 -2.19
CA PHE A 23 -5.73 -6.13 -2.53
C PHE A 23 -4.27 -6.45 -2.85
N MET A 24 -3.64 -7.37 -2.12
CA MET A 24 -2.27 -7.79 -2.39
C MET A 24 -2.13 -8.31 -3.82
N ARG A 25 -3.01 -9.25 -4.24
CA ARG A 25 -3.03 -9.77 -5.61
C ARG A 25 -3.36 -8.71 -6.65
N GLN A 26 -4.31 -7.83 -6.33
CA GLN A 26 -4.73 -6.76 -7.24
C GLN A 26 -3.56 -5.81 -7.53
N PHE A 27 -2.84 -5.36 -6.50
CA PHE A 27 -1.77 -4.38 -6.64
C PHE A 27 -0.48 -4.99 -7.18
N SER A 28 -0.11 -6.20 -6.74
CA SER A 28 1.04 -6.91 -7.29
C SER A 28 0.90 -7.06 -8.81
N THR A 29 -0.28 -7.49 -9.27
CA THR A 29 -0.59 -7.65 -10.70
C THR A 29 -0.65 -6.31 -11.43
N ALA A 30 -1.33 -5.31 -10.87
CA ALA A 30 -1.50 -4.01 -11.53
C ALA A 30 -0.20 -3.20 -11.65
N LEU A 31 0.71 -3.35 -10.69
CA LEU A 31 1.99 -2.65 -10.66
C LEU A 31 3.13 -3.46 -11.31
N GLY A 32 2.98 -4.78 -11.40
CA GLY A 32 4.00 -5.72 -11.86
C GLY A 32 5.01 -6.11 -10.77
N MET A 33 4.72 -5.79 -9.51
CA MET A 33 5.60 -6.00 -8.36
C MET A 33 5.35 -7.36 -7.70
N PRO A 34 6.35 -7.93 -7.00
CA PRO A 34 6.13 -9.13 -6.20
C PRO A 34 5.09 -8.87 -5.10
N ALA A 35 4.24 -9.86 -4.84
CA ALA A 35 3.35 -9.83 -3.68
C ALA A 35 4.18 -10.04 -2.41
N LEU A 36 3.84 -9.32 -1.33
CA LEU A 36 4.40 -9.60 -0.02
C LEU A 36 3.70 -10.79 0.60
N GLU A 37 4.45 -11.57 1.37
CA GLU A 37 3.90 -12.64 2.17
C GLU A 37 3.04 -12.06 3.29
N LEU A 38 1.80 -12.54 3.39
CA LEU A 38 0.90 -12.27 4.51
C LEU A 38 1.08 -13.39 5.53
N ASP A 39 2.20 -13.37 6.24
CA ASP A 39 2.49 -14.33 7.30
C ASP A 39 1.54 -14.17 8.49
N GLU A 40 1.58 -15.15 9.41
CA GLU A 40 0.69 -15.18 10.56
C GLU A 40 0.85 -13.93 11.46
N GLU A 41 2.08 -13.43 11.60
CA GLU A 41 2.36 -12.23 12.38
C GLU A 41 1.71 -10.98 11.74
N THR A 42 1.86 -10.82 10.42
CA THR A 42 1.27 -9.71 9.66
C THR A 42 -0.25 -9.75 9.72
N LEU A 43 -0.85 -10.92 9.50
CA LEU A 43 -2.30 -11.10 9.56
C LEU A 43 -2.85 -10.79 10.96
N LEU A 44 -2.14 -11.19 12.02
CA LEU A 44 -2.50 -10.86 13.39
C LEU A 44 -2.49 -9.35 13.63
N LYS A 45 -1.49 -8.64 13.10
CA LYS A 45 -1.40 -7.17 13.21
C LYS A 45 -2.50 -6.47 12.42
N LEU A 46 -2.79 -6.93 11.20
CA LEU A 46 -3.91 -6.42 10.39
C LEU A 46 -5.26 -6.59 11.12
N ARG A 47 -5.48 -7.70 11.81
CA ARG A 47 -6.71 -7.94 12.59
C ARG A 47 -6.82 -7.08 13.85
N ARG A 48 -5.69 -6.71 14.47
CA ARG A 48 -5.64 -5.92 15.72
C ARG A 48 -5.76 -4.42 15.50
N TYR A 49 -5.56 -3.95 14.28
CA TYR A 49 -5.64 -2.52 13.98
C TYR A 49 -7.10 -2.06 13.85
N ASP A 50 -7.38 -0.84 14.34
CA ASP A 50 -8.76 -0.32 14.45
C ASP A 50 -9.36 0.12 13.10
N TRP A 51 -8.53 0.27 12.06
CA TRP A 51 -8.93 0.74 10.73
C TRP A 51 -9.87 1.95 10.76
N PRO A 52 -9.47 3.10 11.35
CA PRO A 52 -10.29 4.32 11.38
C PRO A 52 -10.75 4.79 9.98
N GLY A 53 -10.00 4.47 8.93
CA GLY A 53 -10.37 4.71 7.54
C GLY A 53 -11.05 3.52 6.84
N ASN A 54 -11.46 2.49 7.58
CA ASN A 54 -12.11 1.26 7.11
C ASN A 54 -11.34 0.61 5.94
N VAL A 55 -12.06 0.06 4.97
CA VAL A 55 -11.53 -0.63 3.79
C VAL A 55 -10.58 0.26 2.98
N ARG A 56 -10.81 1.59 2.96
CA ARG A 56 -9.93 2.53 2.25
C ARG A 56 -8.53 2.56 2.85
N GLU A 57 -8.43 2.52 4.17
CA GLU A 57 -7.13 2.50 4.86
C GLU A 57 -6.42 1.16 4.66
N LEU A 58 -7.14 0.03 4.77
CA LEU A 58 -6.57 -1.29 4.47
C LEU A 58 -6.03 -1.34 3.03
N LYS A 59 -6.83 -0.91 2.06
CA LYS A 59 -6.42 -0.84 0.66
C LYS A 59 -5.14 -0.02 0.48
N ASN A 60 -5.09 1.19 1.05
CA ASN A 60 -3.93 2.08 0.94
C ASN A 60 -2.69 1.50 1.62
N MET A 61 -2.86 0.83 2.77
CA MET A 61 -1.77 0.17 3.49
C MET A 61 -1.15 -0.95 2.65
N ILE A 62 -1.97 -1.81 2.05
CA ILE A 62 -1.50 -2.90 1.20
C ILE A 62 -0.84 -2.35 -0.07
N GLU A 63 -1.44 -1.35 -0.73
CA GLU A 63 -0.86 -0.72 -1.92
C GLU A 63 0.52 -0.11 -1.63
N ARG A 64 0.65 0.65 -0.53
CA ARG A 64 1.92 1.21 -0.07
C ARG A 64 2.95 0.11 0.21
N SER A 65 2.52 -0.99 0.83
CA SER A 65 3.43 -2.09 1.19
C SER A 65 3.99 -2.75 -0.07
N VAL A 66 3.16 -2.98 -1.08
CA VAL A 66 3.60 -3.49 -2.40
C VAL A 66 4.60 -2.55 -3.05
N ILE A 67 4.33 -1.24 -3.05
CA ILE A 67 5.21 -0.21 -3.65
C ILE A 67 6.57 -0.16 -2.96
N LEU A 68 6.60 -0.28 -1.64
CA LEU A 68 7.82 -0.24 -0.86
C LEU A 68 8.55 -1.59 -0.80
N GLY A 69 7.90 -2.67 -1.21
CA GLY A 69 8.42 -4.03 -1.03
C GLY A 69 8.49 -4.48 0.43
N ALA A 70 7.83 -3.78 1.35
CA ALA A 70 7.78 -4.10 2.77
C ALA A 70 6.56 -3.45 3.45
N PHE A 71 6.06 -4.07 4.51
CA PHE A 71 5.08 -3.42 5.38
C PHE A 71 5.73 -2.25 6.14
N PRO A 72 5.07 -1.09 6.28
CA PRO A 72 5.60 0.04 7.04
C PRO A 72 6.01 -0.35 8.46
N GLU A 73 7.08 0.24 8.99
CA GLU A 73 7.56 -0.04 10.34
C GLU A 73 6.53 0.24 11.44
N GLU A 74 5.61 1.17 11.18
CA GLU A 74 4.43 1.46 12.00
C GLU A 74 3.57 0.19 12.20
N PHE A 75 3.60 -0.73 11.24
CA PHE A 75 3.00 -2.07 11.27
C PHE A 75 4.00 -3.19 11.64
N ALA A 76 5.30 -2.92 11.72
CA ALA A 76 6.31 -3.91 12.08
C ALA A 76 6.49 -4.07 13.61
N GLY A 77 6.11 -3.08 14.42
CA GLY A 77 6.32 -3.06 15.88
C GLY A 77 5.24 -3.73 16.76
N GLN A 78 5.59 -4.02 18.02
CA GLN A 78 4.73 -4.66 19.05
C GLN A 78 3.66 -3.74 19.69
N GLY A 79 3.41 -2.55 19.16
CA GLY A 79 2.63 -1.52 19.85
C GLY A 79 1.46 -1.00 19.04
N ARG A 80 0.34 -0.72 19.72
CA ARG A 80 -0.86 -0.04 19.19
C ARG A 80 -0.46 1.08 18.23
N VAL A 81 -0.88 0.96 16.98
CA VAL A 81 -0.68 1.97 15.96
C VAL A 81 -1.63 3.14 16.27
N THR A 82 -1.11 4.18 16.92
CA THR A 82 -1.86 5.42 17.16
C THR A 82 -1.68 6.36 15.97
N GLY A 83 -2.78 6.61 15.26
CA GLY A 83 -2.82 7.44 14.05
C GLY A 83 -2.45 8.90 14.30
N SER A 84 -1.47 9.37 13.51
CA SER A 84 -1.27 10.75 13.04
C SER A 84 -0.10 10.80 12.04
N ARG A 85 0.90 9.90 12.16
CA ARG A 85 1.98 9.75 11.14
C ARG A 85 1.57 9.01 9.87
N ALA A 86 0.44 8.30 9.89
CA ALA A 86 -0.22 7.73 8.71
C ALA A 86 -0.87 8.77 7.75
N LEU A 87 -0.65 10.08 7.98
CA LEU A 87 -1.24 11.19 7.21
C LEU A 87 -0.50 11.52 5.90
N GLU A 88 0.65 10.89 5.59
CA GLU A 88 1.19 10.97 4.23
C GLU A 88 0.19 10.28 3.27
N THR A 89 -0.29 11.01 2.26
CA THR A 89 -1.16 10.40 1.25
C THR A 89 -0.38 9.32 0.52
N LEU A 90 -1.07 8.24 0.15
CA LEU A 90 -0.47 7.14 -0.61
C LEU A 90 0.28 7.64 -1.85
N ASP A 91 -0.27 8.64 -2.53
CA ASP A 91 0.35 9.19 -3.73
C ASP A 91 1.67 9.91 -3.43
N LEU A 92 1.76 10.65 -2.31
CA LEU A 92 3.02 11.27 -1.85
C LEU A 92 4.09 10.23 -1.52
N VAL A 93 3.73 9.13 -0.83
CA VAL A 93 4.67 8.05 -0.53
C VAL A 93 5.20 7.42 -1.82
N THR A 94 4.28 7.15 -2.76
CA THR A 94 4.59 6.59 -4.07
C THR A 94 5.51 7.53 -4.86
N GLN A 95 5.21 8.82 -4.84
CA GLN A 95 6.00 9.86 -5.50
C GLN A 95 7.41 9.92 -4.96
N ARG A 96 7.57 10.01 -3.63
CA ARG A 96 8.89 10.03 -3.00
C ARG A 96 9.71 8.80 -3.38
N HIS A 97 9.10 7.61 -3.37
CA HIS A 97 9.81 6.37 -3.68
C HIS A 97 10.25 6.31 -5.15
N ILE A 98 9.35 6.62 -6.09
CA ILE A 98 9.67 6.63 -7.53
C ILE A 98 10.75 7.67 -7.85
N LEU A 99 10.64 8.90 -7.31
CA LEU A 99 11.63 9.94 -7.54
C LEU A 99 13.00 9.58 -6.94
N HIS A 100 13.04 8.98 -5.75
CA HIS A 100 14.29 8.53 -5.13
C HIS A 100 15.00 7.49 -5.98
N VAL A 101 14.28 6.48 -6.50
CA VAL A 101 14.91 5.46 -7.36
C VAL A 101 15.32 6.02 -8.71
N LEU A 102 14.57 6.99 -9.26
CA LEU A 102 14.98 7.69 -10.48
C LEU A 102 16.28 8.47 -10.29
N ASP A 103 16.45 9.14 -9.16
CA ASP A 103 17.68 9.87 -8.81
C ASP A 103 18.89 8.91 -8.73
N LEU A 104 18.74 7.77 -8.04
CA LEU A 104 19.74 6.70 -7.99
C LEU A 104 20.06 6.06 -9.35
N CYS A 105 19.22 6.31 -10.36
CA CYS A 105 19.36 5.82 -11.73
C CYS A 105 19.67 6.95 -12.72
N GLU A 106 20.04 8.14 -12.25
CA GLU A 106 20.36 9.31 -13.08
C GLU A 106 19.25 9.65 -14.10
N GLY A 107 17.99 9.47 -13.69
CA GLY A 107 16.81 9.71 -14.53
C GLY A 107 16.49 8.60 -15.53
N ASN A 108 17.24 7.50 -15.55
CA ASN A 108 16.97 6.36 -16.42
C ASN A 108 15.70 5.61 -15.97
N ARG A 109 14.58 5.92 -16.62
CA ARG A 109 13.26 5.35 -16.29
C ARG A 109 13.17 3.84 -16.50
N ALA A 110 13.90 3.29 -17.47
CA ALA A 110 13.90 1.85 -17.72
C ALA A 110 14.64 1.09 -16.60
N GLU A 111 15.77 1.62 -16.17
CA GLU A 111 16.55 1.07 -15.06
C GLU A 111 15.83 1.24 -13.73
N ALA A 112 15.24 2.41 -13.47
CA ALA A 112 14.43 2.64 -12.27
C ALA A 112 13.22 1.69 -12.21
N ALA A 113 12.52 1.49 -13.33
CA ALA A 113 11.42 0.53 -13.43
C ALA A 113 11.87 -0.90 -13.12
N ARG A 114 13.03 -1.31 -13.65
CA ARG A 114 13.63 -2.61 -13.38
C ARG A 114 13.96 -2.78 -11.89
N ARG A 115 14.54 -1.76 -11.24
CA ARG A 115 14.85 -1.81 -9.79
C ARG A 115 13.62 -1.81 -8.90
N LEU A 116 12.59 -1.07 -9.29
CA LEU A 116 11.29 -1.04 -8.60
C LEU A 116 10.45 -2.30 -8.88
N GLY A 117 10.84 -3.16 -9.82
CA GLY A 117 10.03 -4.30 -10.22
C GLY A 117 8.67 -3.87 -10.81
N VAL A 118 8.61 -2.72 -11.50
CA VAL A 118 7.39 -2.24 -12.18
C VAL A 118 7.63 -2.10 -13.69
N SER A 119 6.56 -1.98 -14.46
CA SER A 119 6.69 -1.58 -15.86
C SER A 119 7.15 -0.12 -15.98
N ARG A 120 7.96 0.20 -17.01
CA ARG A 120 8.29 1.60 -17.34
C ARG A 120 7.03 2.47 -17.50
N LYS A 121 5.96 1.89 -18.07
CA LYS A 121 4.66 2.57 -18.25
C LYS A 121 4.04 2.99 -16.91
N THR A 122 4.28 2.25 -15.83
CA THR A 122 3.84 2.60 -14.48
C THR A 122 4.51 3.90 -14.01
N ILE A 123 5.82 4.03 -14.22
CA ILE A 123 6.58 5.25 -13.90
C ILE A 123 6.09 6.41 -14.76
N ASP A 124 5.98 6.22 -16.08
CA ASP A 124 5.54 7.27 -17.00
C ASP A 124 4.13 7.79 -16.64
N ARG A 125 3.19 6.89 -16.32
CA ARG A 125 1.83 7.26 -15.88
C ARG A 125 1.84 8.06 -14.57
N LYS A 126 2.65 7.64 -13.60
CA LYS A 126 2.74 8.32 -12.30
C LYS A 126 3.36 9.70 -12.43
N MET A 127 4.45 9.83 -13.20
CA MET A 127 5.07 11.14 -13.43
C MET A 127 4.16 12.12 -14.17
N ALA A 128 3.39 11.66 -15.16
CA ALA A 128 2.43 12.49 -15.86
C ALA A 128 1.33 13.03 -14.91
N ALA A 129 0.87 12.20 -13.96
CA ALA A 129 -0.14 12.60 -12.98
C ALA A 129 0.37 13.61 -11.93
N TRP A 130 1.69 13.78 -11.77
CA TRP A 130 2.29 14.74 -10.82
C TRP A 130 2.74 16.05 -11.46
N SER A 131 2.79 16.10 -12.79
CA SER A 131 3.19 17.30 -13.55
C SER A 131 2.01 18.20 -13.93
N GLU A 132 0.80 17.84 -13.51
CA GLU A 132 -0.46 18.55 -13.74
C GLU A 132 -0.95 19.20 -12.43
#